data_AF-A0AAU3DEZ1-F1
#
_entry.id   AF-A0AAU3DEZ1-F1
#
_cell.length_a   1.000
_cell.length_b   1.000
_cell.length_c   1.000
_cell.angle_alpha   90.00
_cell.angle_beta   90.00
_cell.angle_gamma   90.00
#
_symmetry.space_group_name_H-M   'P 1'
#
loop_
_entity.id
_entity.type
_entity.pdbx_description
1 polymer ?
#
loop_
_entity_poly.entity_id
_entity_poly.type
_entity_poly.pdbx_seq_one_letter_code
_entity_poly.pdbx_strand_id
1 'polypeptide(L)' 'MTTTERRRAAVAKIREAEEVVALLREGFARAGVKLPSLRIDAASCAGDDPAVLIDLGRCNLEAAQRLSRMLDEKAAAS' A
#
# COMPACT_ATOMS: atom_id res chain seq x y z
N MET A 1 21.92 -7.06 -16.15
CA MET A 1 20.52 -7.51 -16.17
C MET A 1 19.91 -7.16 -17.52
N THR A 2 19.42 -8.15 -18.24
CA THR A 2 18.74 -7.97 -19.53
C THR A 2 17.42 -7.22 -19.36
N THR A 3 16.88 -6.65 -20.44
CA THR A 3 15.55 -6.01 -20.44
C THR A 3 14.45 -6.98 -19.98
N THR A 4 14.56 -8.26 -20.36
CA THR A 4 13.61 -9.32 -19.96
C THR A 4 13.66 -9.59 -18.46
N GLU A 5 14.87 -9.69 -17.87
CA GLU A 5 15.04 -9.90 -16.43
C GLU A 5 14.50 -8.70 -15.63
N ARG A 6 14.78 -7.47 -16.07
CA ARG A 6 14.22 -6.25 -15.48
C ARG A 6 12.69 -6.26 -15.46
N ARG A 7 12.08 -6.61 -16.59
CA ARG A 7 10.62 -6.70 -16.70
C ARG A 7 10.04 -7.77 -15.77
N ARG A 8 10.69 -8.93 -15.62
CA ARG A 8 10.25 -9.97 -14.68
C ARG A 8 10.31 -9.50 -13.23
N ALA A 9 11.39 -8.83 -12.85
CA ALA A 9 11.54 -8.27 -11.50
C ALA A 9 10.47 -7.21 -11.21
N ALA A 10 10.18 -6.32 -12.16
CA ALA A 10 9.11 -5.32 -12.02
C ALA A 10 7.73 -5.98 -11.86
N VAL A 11 7.42 -7.02 -12.65
CA VAL A 11 6.17 -7.77 -12.53
C VAL A 11 6.06 -8.46 -11.15
N ALA A 12 7.16 -9.00 -10.63
CA ALA A 12 7.18 -9.61 -9.30
C ALA A 12 6.88 -8.58 -8.19
N LYS A 13 7.53 -7.40 -8.23
CA LYS A 13 7.25 -6.30 -7.29
C LYS A 13 5.78 -5.83 -7.34
N ILE A 14 5.19 -5.76 -8.53
CA ILE A 14 3.78 -5.37 -8.67
C ILE A 14 2.86 -6.40 -8.00
N ARG A 15 3.11 -7.71 -8.21
CA ARG A 15 2.31 -8.77 -7.57
C ARG A 15 2.42 -8.73 -6.04
N GLU A 16 3.63 -8.54 -5.53
CA GLU A 16 3.83 -8.35 -4.09
C GLU A 16 3.04 -7.14 -3.56
N ALA A 17 3.04 -6.03 -4.29
CA ALA A 17 2.26 -4.87 -3.93
C ALA A 17 0.73 -5.11 -3.99
N GLU A 18 0.24 -5.94 -4.93
CA GLU A 18 -1.17 -6.35 -4.99
C GLU A 18 -1.57 -7.14 -3.74
N GLU A 19 -0.71 -8.06 -3.29
CA GLU A 19 -0.90 -8.81 -2.05
C GLU A 19 -0.92 -7.89 -0.82
N VAL A 20 0.01 -6.94 -0.74
CA VAL A 20 0.04 -5.93 0.33
C VAL A 20 -1.24 -5.08 0.32
N VAL A 21 -1.74 -4.67 -0.84
CA VAL A 21 -3.01 -3.93 -0.94
C VAL A 21 -4.17 -4.76 -0.42
N ALA A 22 -4.22 -6.06 -0.70
CA ALA A 22 -5.25 -6.95 -0.17
C ALA A 22 -5.18 -7.04 1.36
N LEU A 23 -3.98 -7.25 1.92
CA LEU A 23 -3.75 -7.28 3.37
C LEU A 23 -4.16 -5.97 4.06
N LEU A 24 -3.82 -4.82 3.45
CA LEU A 24 -4.22 -3.52 3.95
C LEU A 24 -5.74 -3.35 3.92
N ARG A 25 -6.42 -3.74 2.83
CA ARG A 25 -7.89 -3.69 2.75
C ARG A 25 -8.54 -4.47 3.88
N GLU A 26 -8.08 -5.70 4.12
CA GLU A 26 -8.61 -6.53 5.19
C GLU A 26 -8.32 -5.94 6.58
N GLY A 27 -7.08 -5.47 6.81
CA GLY A 27 -6.68 -4.85 8.06
C GLY A 27 -7.52 -3.61 8.39
N PHE A 28 -7.70 -2.72 7.41
CA PHE A 28 -8.57 -1.55 7.58
C PHE A 28 -10.02 -1.94 7.81
N ALA A 29 -10.55 -2.93 7.08
CA ALA A 29 -11.93 -3.38 7.27
C ALA A 29 -12.16 -3.92 8.70
N ARG A 30 -11.22 -4.68 9.25
CA ARG A 30 -11.27 -5.15 10.65
C ARG A 30 -11.23 -4.01 11.67
N ALA A 31 -10.52 -2.92 11.35
CA ALA A 31 -10.50 -1.69 12.15
C ALA A 31 -11.70 -0.75 11.91
N GLY A 32 -12.68 -1.16 11.09
CA GLY A 32 -13.83 -0.34 10.73
C GLY A 32 -13.49 0.86 9.83
N VAL A 33 -12.33 0.84 9.16
CA VAL A 33 -11.87 1.86 8.21
C VAL A 33 -12.15 1.38 6.79
N LYS A 34 -12.75 2.24 5.96
CA LYS A 34 -12.98 1.96 4.53
C LYS A 34 -12.19 2.96 3.67
N LEU A 35 -11.32 2.44 2.81
CA LEU A 35 -10.56 3.21 1.82
C LEU A 35 -10.89 2.73 0.40
N PRO A 36 -11.97 3.23 -0.22
CA PRO A 36 -12.37 2.80 -1.56
C PRO A 36 -11.30 3.08 -2.62
N SER A 37 -10.51 4.14 -2.41
CA SER A 37 -9.44 4.58 -3.32
C SER A 37 -8.10 3.85 -3.14
N LEU A 38 -7.95 3.01 -2.11
CA LEU A 38 -6.70 2.27 -1.85
C LEU A 38 -6.30 1.47 -3.08
N ARG A 39 -5.10 1.67 -3.61
CA ARG A 39 -4.60 0.98 -4.82
C ARG A 39 -3.08 1.11 -4.94
N ILE A 40 -2.49 0.39 -5.87
CA ILE A 40 -1.13 0.69 -6.34
C ILE A 40 -1.17 2.00 -7.13
N ASP A 41 -0.21 2.89 -6.89
CA ASP A 41 -0.02 4.06 -7.73
C ASP A 41 0.56 3.65 -9.09
N ALA A 42 -0.22 3.77 -10.16
CA ALA A 42 0.18 3.33 -11.49
C ALA A 42 1.41 4.08 -12.03
N ALA A 43 1.61 5.34 -11.63
CA ALA A 43 2.77 6.11 -12.07
C ALA A 43 4.07 5.54 -11.51
N SER A 44 4.06 5.07 -10.26
CA SER A 44 5.20 4.42 -9.61
C SER A 44 5.63 3.07 -10.23
N CYS A 45 4.79 2.49 -11.11
CA CYS A 45 5.11 1.25 -11.83
C CYS A 45 5.87 1.50 -13.15
N ALA A 46 6.00 2.76 -13.58
CA ALA A 46 6.70 3.10 -14.81
C ALA A 46 8.22 3.21 -14.61
N GLY A 47 8.97 3.04 -15.71
CA GLY A 47 10.43 3.19 -15.72
C GLY A 47 11.22 1.88 -15.57
N ASP A 48 12.55 2.01 -15.61
CA ASP A 48 13.48 0.87 -15.60
C ASP A 48 13.70 0.25 -14.21
N ASP A 49 13.42 0.99 -13.14
CA ASP A 49 13.44 0.50 -11.76
C ASP A 49 12.27 1.13 -10.95
N PRO A 50 11.07 0.53 -11.04
CA PRO A 50 9.90 1.07 -10.35
C PRO A 50 10.01 0.84 -8.83
N ALA A 51 9.72 1.90 -8.07
CA ALA A 51 9.66 1.87 -6.62
C ALA A 51 8.37 1.25 -6.06
N VAL A 52 7.33 1.10 -6.89
CA VAL A 52 5.99 0.55 -6.58
C VAL A 52 5.42 1.09 -5.26
N LEU A 53 4.66 2.19 -5.37
CA LEU A 53 4.05 2.89 -4.25
C LEU A 53 2.57 2.49 -4.09
N ILE A 54 2.07 2.55 -2.86
CA ILE A 54 0.66 2.34 -2.54
C ILE A 54 -0.02 3.69 -2.30
N ASP A 55 -1.03 4.01 -3.11
CA ASP A 55 -1.93 5.13 -2.87
C ASP A 55 -3.00 4.72 -1.85
N LEU A 56 -2.90 5.23 -0.63
CA LEU A 56 -3.90 5.02 0.43
C LEU A 56 -5.20 5.80 0.15
N GLY A 57 -5.11 6.88 -0.62
CA GLY A 57 -6.18 7.81 -0.95
C GLY A 57 -6.77 8.54 0.26
N ARG A 58 -8.05 8.94 0.15
CA ARG A 58 -8.73 9.75 1.16
C ARG A 58 -9.46 8.86 2.16
N CYS A 59 -9.38 9.22 3.43
CA CYS A 59 -10.16 8.63 4.52
C CYS A 59 -11.11 9.67 5.13
N ASN A 60 -12.13 9.23 5.85
CA ASN A 60 -12.98 10.13 6.64
C ASN A 60 -12.28 10.49 7.98
N LEU A 61 -12.79 11.52 8.66
CA LEU A 61 -12.19 12.02 9.90
C LEU A 61 -12.10 10.94 11.00
N GLU A 62 -13.14 10.13 11.14
CA GLU A 62 -13.19 9.03 12.13
C GLU A 62 -12.07 8.00 11.88
N ALA A 63 -11.87 7.60 10.62
CA ALA A 63 -10.79 6.70 10.23
C ALA A 63 -9.41 7.31 10.46
N ALA A 64 -9.21 8.60 10.14
CA ALA A 64 -7.95 9.30 10.40
C ALA A 64 -7.60 9.31 11.89
N GLN A 65 -8.57 9.60 12.76
CA GLN A 65 -8.38 9.58 14.22
C GLN A 65 -8.06 8.19 14.75
N ARG A 66 -8.74 7.14 14.25
CA ARG A 66 -8.43 5.75 14.61
C ARG A 66 -7.01 5.36 14.20
N LEU A 67 -6.62 5.69 12.96
CA LEU A 67 -5.29 5.40 12.46
C LEU A 67 -4.20 6.12 13.26
N SER A 68 -4.42 7.39 13.60
CA SER A 68 -3.49 8.16 14.45
C SER A 68 -3.24 7.47 15.79
N ARG A 69 -4.30 7.06 16.50
CA ARG A 69 -4.17 6.36 17.78
C ARG A 69 -3.39 5.05 17.65
N MET A 70 -3.68 4.25 16.61
CA MET A 70 -2.96 2.99 16.38
C MET A 70 -1.46 3.21 16.12
N LEU A 71 -1.10 4.28 15.40
CA LEU A 71 0.30 4.63 15.14
C LEU A 71 1.02 5.08 16.42
N ASP A 72 0.36 5.89 17.25
CA ASP A 72 0.89 6.33 18.54
C ASP A 72 1.11 5.14 19.50
N GLU A 73 0.12 4.25 19.60
CA GLU A 73 0.21 3.02 20.39
C GLU A 73 1.37 2.13 19.93
N LYS A 74 1.54 1.97 18.60
CA LYS A 74 2.63 1.17 18.05
C LYS A 74 4.00 1.80 18.30
N ALA A 75 4.11 3.13 18.19
CA ALA A 75 5.35 3.86 18.46
C ALA A 75 5.75 3.77 19.94
N ALA A 76 4.79 3.85 20.87
CA ALA A 76 5.05 3.71 22.29
C ALA A 76 5.43 2.27 22.72
N ALA A 77 5.01 1.26 21.94
CA ALA A 77 5.32 -0.15 22.17
C ALA A 77 6.62 -0.64 21.51
N SER A 78 7.38 0.26 20.87
CA SER A 78 8.65 -0.04 20.17
C SER A 78 9.83 0.59 20.90
#